data_AF-A0A7V4HPJ0-F1
#
_entry.id   AF-A0A7V4HPJ0-F1
#
_cell.length_a   1.000
_cell.length_b   1.000
_cell.length_c   1.000
_cell.angle_alpha   90.00
_cell.angle_beta   90.00
_cell.angle_gamma   90.00
#
_symmetry.space_group_name_H-M   'P 1'
#
loop_
_entity.id
_entity.type
_entity.pdbx_description
1 polymer ?
#
loop_
_entity_poly.entity_id
_entity_poly.type
_entity_poly.pdbx_seq_one_letter_code
_entity_poly.pdbx_strand_id
1 'polypeptide(L)'
;MLRDVGRLISVRDVVYYIGDQLYKRSLRTTGVTAAVSLLGYLGGLLPGLETYNARVAIALPLLIGSSMLLGGFVLKTIPTLLASRAMSVAEAQDLDLMEDYRKSQVAAHLDVLWERVFRFEWAMGSPISQLREHPAEAPPDLCLPKLPDEAPEERGRREFLARARFALSRCQSQPCQRYHLGIDLRFLEDWYNGGYFDRQDMKLIEQFHGSATLDAIRREIGGGHWPSLEDFALKLYQKFWFRMITRAVAIHVGDAVTALNRRHGADFFNAQTILWPGEENEAWVKQFPSAVEDIRDRRRAILRDVFGEDPDAARRMMRRMLWPGWFLAAKLRAGYDPEYVTGSLGFSLVGDSEALALSPRRIQPFRALAEQVRIDQSALDGWLARFRPELFRPEHAEALRAARIAVHLRRNRLRPMLRADVRDSQAAEAFIEHVVDTVDQAVRTRHRYTVRLVALRVHHELTRLHHDEYLRLLDALSERC
;
A
#
# COMPACT_ATOMS: atom_id res chain seq x y z
N MET A 1 6.59 -9.47 18.34
CA MET A 1 7.55 -8.66 17.56
C MET A 1 8.90 -9.34 17.45
N LEU A 2 9.65 -9.56 18.55
CA LEU A 2 10.97 -10.21 18.48
C LEU A 2 10.92 -11.64 17.90
N ARG A 3 9.97 -12.47 18.33
CA ARG A 3 9.74 -13.82 17.76
C ARG A 3 9.50 -13.77 16.26
N ASP A 4 8.70 -12.81 15.80
CA ASP A 4 8.34 -12.67 14.39
C ASP A 4 9.51 -12.18 13.54
N VAL A 5 10.29 -11.23 14.07
CA VAL A 5 11.54 -10.77 13.45
C VAL A 5 12.53 -11.92 13.37
N GLY A 6 12.66 -12.73 14.43
CA GLY A 6 13.54 -13.90 14.46
C GLY A 6 13.22 -14.95 13.39
N ARG A 7 11.95 -15.07 12.97
CA ARG A 7 11.57 -15.96 11.85
C ARG A 7 12.03 -15.45 10.49
N LEU A 8 11.99 -14.13 10.29
CA LEU A 8 12.38 -13.50 9.02
C LEU A 8 13.89 -13.26 8.92
N ILE A 9 14.59 -13.27 10.05
CA ILE A 9 16.05 -13.17 10.11
C ILE A 9 16.63 -14.55 9.84
N SER A 10 17.25 -14.70 8.67
CA SER A 10 18.02 -15.88 8.35
C SER A 10 19.35 -15.88 9.10
N VAL A 11 19.99 -17.05 9.27
CA VAL A 11 21.37 -17.14 9.77
C VAL A 11 22.31 -16.24 8.95
N ARG A 12 22.04 -16.10 7.64
CA ARG A 12 22.78 -15.21 6.74
C ARG A 12 22.70 -13.74 7.16
N ASP A 13 21.56 -13.29 7.69
CA ASP A 13 21.40 -11.92 8.22
C ASP A 13 22.19 -11.69 9.50
N VAL A 14 22.22 -12.69 10.38
CA VAL A 14 23.01 -12.64 11.60
C VAL A 14 24.49 -12.58 11.25
N VAL A 15 24.94 -13.41 10.30
CA VAL A 15 26.33 -13.40 9.81
C VAL A 15 26.66 -12.07 9.14
N TYR A 16 25.76 -11.52 8.31
CA TYR A 16 25.94 -10.19 7.72
C TYR A 16 26.07 -9.10 8.79
N TYR A 17 25.20 -9.11 9.80
CA TYR A 17 25.21 -8.11 10.87
C TYR A 17 26.47 -8.22 11.72
N ILE A 18 26.90 -9.43 12.06
CA ILE A 18 28.18 -9.68 12.73
C ILE A 18 29.32 -9.16 11.86
N GLY A 19 29.32 -9.46 10.56
CA GLY A 19 30.30 -8.96 9.60
C GLY A 19 30.35 -7.43 9.53
N ASP A 20 29.21 -6.76 9.46
CA ASP A 20 29.10 -5.30 9.42
C ASP A 20 29.56 -4.65 10.74
N GLN A 21 29.26 -5.27 11.89
CA GLN A 21 29.76 -4.81 13.19
C GLN A 21 31.27 -5.00 13.33
N LEU A 22 31.81 -6.16 12.93
CA LEU A 22 33.25 -6.41 12.90
C LEU A 22 33.95 -5.42 11.99
N TYR A 23 33.40 -5.16 10.80
CA TYR A 23 33.91 -4.20 9.85
C TYR A 23 33.93 -2.77 10.42
N LYS A 24 32.80 -2.29 10.97
CA LYS A 24 32.71 -0.93 11.55
C LYS A 24 33.59 -0.75 12.79
N ARG A 25 33.74 -1.80 13.60
CA ARG A 25 34.56 -1.76 14.82
C ARG A 25 36.04 -2.02 14.55
N SER A 26 36.42 -2.52 13.38
CA SER A 26 37.81 -2.86 13.03
C SER A 26 38.78 -1.70 13.29
N LEU A 27 38.44 -0.47 12.87
CA LEU A 27 39.26 0.73 13.11
C LEU A 27 39.39 1.06 14.60
N ARG A 28 38.28 1.02 15.35
CA ARG A 28 38.28 1.30 16.79
C ARG A 28 39.10 0.26 17.55
N THR A 29 38.92 -1.02 17.24
CA THR A 29 39.66 -2.11 17.88
C THR A 29 41.14 -2.04 17.55
N THR A 30 41.50 -1.78 16.28
CA THR A 30 42.90 -1.56 15.88
C THR A 30 43.55 -0.45 16.71
N GLY A 31 42.86 0.68 16.90
CA GLY A 31 43.35 1.79 17.70
C GLY A 31 43.55 1.44 19.18
N VAL A 32 42.61 0.70 19.78
CA VAL A 32 42.73 0.22 21.17
C VAL A 32 43.89 -0.76 21.31
N THR A 33 44.01 -1.72 20.39
CA THR A 33 45.13 -2.68 20.39
C THR A 33 46.46 -1.95 20.21
N ALA A 34 46.53 -0.95 19.32
CA ALA A 34 47.73 -0.14 19.15
C ALA A 34 48.11 0.61 20.43
N ALA A 35 47.15 1.19 21.14
CA ALA A 35 47.39 1.85 22.42
C ALA A 35 47.89 0.88 23.49
N VAL A 36 47.27 -0.30 23.63
CA VAL A 36 47.69 -1.34 24.59
C VAL A 36 49.07 -1.88 24.25
N SER A 37 49.32 -2.16 22.97
CA SER A 37 50.62 -2.61 22.45
C SER A 37 51.72 -1.57 22.70
N LEU A 38 51.42 -0.28 22.50
CA LEU A 38 52.35 0.82 22.75
C LEU A 38 52.64 0.97 24.25
N LEU A 39 51.62 0.92 25.11
CA LEU A 39 51.80 0.96 26.56
C LEU A 39 52.62 -0.23 27.06
N GLY A 40 52.38 -1.42 26.53
CA GLY A 40 53.17 -2.61 26.84
C GLY A 40 54.61 -2.49 26.37
N TYR A 41 54.88 -1.88 25.21
CA TYR A 41 56.24 -1.58 24.76
C TYR A 41 56.95 -0.56 25.66
N LEU A 42 56.27 0.53 26.02
CA LEU A 42 56.83 1.56 26.91
C LEU A 42 57.08 1.03 28.33
N GLY A 43 56.27 0.09 28.81
CA GLY A 43 56.48 -0.58 30.10
C GLY A 43 57.82 -1.34 30.18
N GLY A 44 58.35 -1.80 29.05
CA GLY A 44 59.65 -2.48 28.97
C GLY A 44 60.86 -1.56 29.08
N LEU A 45 60.63 -0.23 29.11
CA LEU A 45 61.66 0.75 29.43
C LEU A 45 61.87 0.91 30.95
N LEU A 46 60.99 0.34 31.77
CA LEU A 46 61.14 0.32 33.23
C LEU A 46 62.04 -0.85 33.66
N PRO A 47 63.08 -0.60 34.48
CA PRO A 47 64.00 -1.66 34.91
C PRO A 47 63.27 -2.75 35.69
N GLY A 48 63.41 -4.02 35.28
CA GLY A 48 62.87 -5.19 35.97
C GLY A 48 61.53 -5.73 35.45
N LEU A 49 60.96 -5.15 34.39
CA LEU A 49 59.72 -5.63 33.77
C LEU A 49 59.96 -6.12 32.32
N GLU A 50 59.89 -7.43 32.10
CA GLU A 50 59.89 -8.00 30.75
C GLU A 50 58.51 -7.83 30.10
N THR A 51 58.44 -7.09 28.99
CA THR A 51 57.19 -6.79 28.28
C THR A 51 57.38 -6.86 26.75
N TYR A 52 56.46 -6.29 25.96
CA TYR A 52 56.41 -6.48 24.51
C TYR A 52 57.61 -5.87 23.76
N ASN A 53 58.21 -6.65 22.86
CA ASN A 53 59.17 -6.14 21.87
C ASN A 53 58.44 -5.28 20.81
N ALA A 54 59.13 -4.28 20.24
CA ALA A 54 58.62 -3.39 19.19
C ALA A 54 57.95 -4.14 18.02
N ARG A 55 58.48 -5.31 17.64
CA ARG A 55 57.86 -6.17 16.61
C ARG A 55 56.45 -6.63 16.99
N VAL A 56 56.24 -7.01 18.25
CA VAL A 56 54.93 -7.42 18.76
C VAL A 56 54.00 -6.22 18.88
N ALA A 57 54.53 -5.06 19.28
CA ALA A 57 53.74 -3.85 19.42
C ALA A 57 53.18 -3.33 18.08
N ILE A 58 53.88 -3.58 16.97
CA ILE A 58 53.45 -3.23 15.61
C ILE A 58 52.62 -4.35 14.97
N ALA A 59 53.03 -5.61 15.12
CA ALA A 59 52.37 -6.73 14.46
C ALA A 59 50.98 -7.03 15.04
N LEU A 60 50.81 -6.89 16.37
CA LEU A 60 49.56 -7.26 17.03
C LEU A 60 48.35 -6.40 16.60
N PRO A 61 48.44 -5.05 16.55
CA PRO A 61 47.35 -4.21 16.04
C PRO A 61 47.07 -4.45 14.55
N LEU A 62 48.11 -4.67 13.74
CA LEU A 62 47.96 -4.95 12.31
C LEU A 62 47.26 -6.29 12.06
N LEU A 63 47.62 -7.35 12.80
CA LEU A 63 46.99 -8.65 12.68
C LEU A 63 45.53 -8.64 13.16
N ILE A 64 45.26 -8.05 14.33
CA ILE A 64 43.90 -7.94 14.87
C ILE A 64 43.03 -7.05 13.97
N GLY A 65 43.55 -5.90 13.54
CA GLY A 65 42.85 -4.99 12.64
C GLY A 65 42.54 -5.62 11.29
N SER A 66 43.53 -6.25 10.65
CA SER A 66 43.36 -6.87 9.33
C SER A 66 42.45 -8.08 9.38
N SER A 67 42.53 -8.92 10.43
CA SER A 67 41.64 -10.08 10.59
C SER A 67 40.19 -9.66 10.84
N MET A 68 39.94 -8.63 11.65
CA MET A 68 38.59 -8.10 11.86
C MET A 68 38.04 -7.43 10.60
N LEU A 69 38.88 -6.71 9.85
CA LEU A 69 38.46 -6.06 8.61
C LEU A 69 38.17 -7.09 7.52
N LEU A 70 39.08 -8.03 7.28
CA LEU A 70 38.92 -9.09 6.27
C LEU A 70 37.79 -10.06 6.66
N GLY A 71 37.77 -10.53 7.90
CA GLY A 71 36.70 -11.37 8.43
C GLY A 71 35.35 -10.66 8.37
N GLY A 72 35.29 -9.39 8.80
CA GLY A 72 34.09 -8.57 8.69
C GLY A 72 33.61 -8.40 7.25
N PHE A 73 34.53 -8.14 6.32
CA PHE A 73 34.24 -8.02 4.89
C PHE A 73 33.73 -9.32 4.28
N VAL A 74 34.37 -10.46 4.58
CA VAL A 74 33.96 -11.78 4.07
C VAL A 74 32.59 -12.18 4.61
N LEU A 75 32.38 -12.03 5.92
CA LEU A 75 31.11 -12.32 6.59
C LEU A 75 29.99 -11.37 6.14
N LYS A 76 30.31 -10.17 5.66
CA LYS A 76 29.35 -9.25 5.04
C LYS A 76 29.05 -9.64 3.59
N THR A 77 30.07 -9.98 2.81
CA THR A 77 29.94 -10.14 1.36
C THR A 77 29.33 -11.49 0.97
N ILE A 78 29.76 -12.61 1.57
CA ILE A 78 29.26 -13.95 1.20
C ILE A 78 27.75 -14.08 1.42
N PRO A 79 27.17 -13.72 2.58
CA PRO A 79 25.73 -13.81 2.79
C PRO A 79 24.94 -12.91 1.84
N THR A 80 25.48 -11.73 1.51
CA THR A 80 24.87 -10.80 0.55
C THR A 80 24.83 -11.41 -0.85
N LEU A 81 25.92 -12.03 -1.30
CA LEU A 81 25.98 -12.71 -2.60
C LEU A 81 25.04 -13.92 -2.66
N LEU A 82 24.99 -14.74 -1.61
CA LEU A 82 24.09 -15.90 -1.55
C LEU A 82 22.62 -15.49 -1.49
N ALA A 83 22.28 -14.47 -0.70
CA ALA A 83 20.94 -13.91 -0.65
C ALA A 83 20.58 -13.28 -2.01
N SER A 84 21.48 -12.49 -2.62
CA SER A 84 21.25 -11.93 -3.94
C SER A 84 21.00 -13.02 -4.97
N ARG A 85 21.78 -14.10 -4.97
CA ARG A 85 21.59 -15.21 -5.92
C ARG A 85 20.24 -15.90 -5.74
N ALA A 86 19.86 -16.27 -4.51
CA ALA A 86 18.57 -16.92 -4.26
C ALA A 86 17.39 -16.03 -4.66
N MET A 87 17.54 -14.72 -4.49
CA MET A 87 16.52 -13.75 -4.88
C MET A 87 16.45 -13.49 -6.37
N SER A 88 17.60 -13.35 -7.02
CA SER A 88 17.67 -13.27 -8.49
C SER A 88 17.18 -14.57 -9.12
N VAL A 89 17.34 -15.72 -8.45
CA VAL A 89 16.69 -16.98 -8.88
C VAL A 89 15.19 -16.86 -8.73
N ALA A 90 14.64 -16.41 -7.61
CA ALA A 90 13.18 -16.27 -7.47
C ALA A 90 12.58 -15.28 -8.48
N GLU A 91 13.23 -14.14 -8.70
CA GLU A 91 12.87 -13.17 -9.74
C GLU A 91 13.00 -13.79 -11.15
N ALA A 92 14.05 -14.57 -11.41
CA ALA A 92 14.22 -15.32 -12.67
C ALA A 92 13.38 -16.61 -12.75
N GLN A 93 12.54 -16.89 -11.75
CA GLN A 93 11.60 -18.00 -11.71
C GLN A 93 10.18 -17.46 -11.53
N ASP A 94 9.90 -16.31 -12.15
CA ASP A 94 8.56 -15.78 -12.39
C ASP A 94 7.81 -15.33 -11.12
N LEU A 95 8.52 -14.91 -10.07
CA LEU A 95 7.85 -14.33 -8.89
C LEU A 95 7.15 -13.00 -9.22
N ASP A 96 7.72 -12.22 -10.13
CA ASP A 96 7.11 -11.00 -10.66
C ASP A 96 5.83 -11.31 -11.45
N LEU A 97 5.78 -12.45 -12.17
CA LEU A 97 4.58 -12.93 -12.88
C LEU A 97 3.43 -13.35 -11.95
N MET A 98 3.58 -13.27 -10.63
CA MET A 98 2.43 -13.31 -9.72
C MET A 98 1.48 -12.11 -9.93
N GLU A 99 1.86 -11.12 -10.75
CA GLU A 99 0.94 -10.11 -11.24
C GLU A 99 -0.18 -10.68 -12.12
N ASP A 100 0.07 -11.80 -12.82
CA ASP A 100 -0.94 -12.44 -13.66
C ASP A 100 -2.06 -13.06 -12.81
N TYR A 101 -1.71 -13.61 -11.63
CA TYR A 101 -2.71 -14.03 -10.66
C TYR A 101 -3.60 -12.85 -10.24
N ARG A 102 -3.02 -11.66 -10.00
CA ARG A 102 -3.80 -10.45 -9.69
C ARG A 102 -4.70 -10.06 -10.87
N LYS A 103 -4.18 -10.06 -12.09
CA LYS A 103 -4.93 -9.72 -13.30
C LYS A 103 -6.06 -10.71 -13.59
N SER A 104 -5.90 -11.98 -13.21
CA SER A 104 -6.96 -12.99 -13.32
C SER A 104 -8.22 -12.63 -12.53
N GLN A 105 -8.09 -11.79 -11.49
CA GLN A 105 -9.20 -11.32 -10.64
C GLN A 105 -9.82 -9.99 -11.11
N VAL A 106 -9.52 -9.54 -12.34
CA VAL A 106 -9.96 -8.23 -12.86
C VAL A 106 -11.47 -7.99 -12.74
N ALA A 107 -12.29 -9.01 -12.96
CA ALA A 107 -13.75 -8.88 -12.86
C ALA A 107 -14.17 -8.50 -11.43
N ALA A 108 -13.65 -9.19 -10.42
CA ALA A 108 -13.95 -8.91 -9.02
C ALA A 108 -13.42 -7.53 -8.58
N HIS A 109 -12.24 -7.13 -9.06
CA HIS A 109 -11.69 -5.80 -8.77
C HIS A 109 -12.56 -4.69 -9.35
N LEU A 110 -13.02 -4.84 -10.59
CA LEU A 110 -13.91 -3.86 -11.23
C LEU A 110 -15.26 -3.78 -10.51
N ASP A 111 -15.82 -4.90 -10.07
CA ASP A 111 -17.06 -4.91 -9.29
C ASP A 111 -16.93 -4.12 -7.98
N VAL A 112 -15.81 -4.27 -7.28
CA VAL A 112 -15.55 -3.48 -6.06
C VAL A 112 -15.42 -1.99 -6.37
N LEU A 113 -14.73 -1.62 -7.46
CA LEU A 113 -14.61 -0.22 -7.86
C LEU A 113 -15.95 0.38 -8.30
N TRP A 114 -16.82 -0.40 -8.93
CA TRP A 114 -18.19 0.01 -9.20
C TRP A 114 -18.93 0.34 -7.91
N GLU A 115 -19.03 -0.64 -7.00
CA GLU A 115 -19.82 -0.53 -5.77
C GLU A 115 -19.37 0.63 -4.87
N ARG A 116 -18.06 0.86 -4.78
CA ARG A 116 -17.46 1.76 -3.79
C ARG A 116 -16.99 3.10 -4.35
N VAL A 117 -16.93 3.24 -5.68
CA VAL A 117 -16.46 4.48 -6.32
C VAL A 117 -17.40 4.94 -7.42
N PHE A 118 -17.51 4.16 -8.50
CA PHE A 118 -18.10 4.67 -9.75
C PHE A 118 -19.62 4.72 -9.73
N ARG A 119 -20.30 3.88 -8.95
CA ARG A 119 -21.77 3.96 -8.80
C ARG A 119 -22.24 5.37 -8.43
N PHE A 120 -21.54 6.03 -7.51
CA PHE A 120 -21.90 7.38 -7.07
C PHE A 120 -21.73 8.39 -8.21
N GLU A 121 -20.65 8.30 -8.98
CA GLU A 121 -20.42 9.19 -10.12
C GLU A 121 -21.46 9.04 -11.22
N TRP A 122 -21.87 7.79 -11.50
CA TRP A 122 -22.95 7.49 -12.42
C TRP A 122 -24.29 8.04 -11.93
N ALA A 123 -24.63 7.85 -10.66
CA ALA A 123 -25.86 8.37 -10.07
C ALA A 123 -25.94 9.91 -10.14
N MET A 124 -24.80 10.61 -10.07
CA MET A 124 -24.71 12.07 -10.21
C MET A 124 -24.60 12.54 -11.67
N GLY A 125 -24.39 11.65 -12.63
CA GLY A 125 -24.09 12.00 -14.03
C GLY A 125 -22.81 12.83 -14.18
N SER A 126 -21.82 12.60 -13.31
CA SER A 126 -20.64 13.48 -13.23
C SER A 126 -19.80 13.40 -14.52
N PRO A 127 -19.02 14.45 -14.87
CA PRO A 127 -18.27 14.49 -16.14
C PRO A 127 -17.30 13.32 -16.34
N ILE A 128 -16.89 12.67 -15.25
CA ILE A 128 -15.98 11.53 -15.22
C ILE A 128 -16.70 10.17 -15.33
N SER A 129 -17.98 10.17 -15.70
CA SER A 129 -18.78 8.99 -16.05
C SER A 129 -19.36 9.08 -17.46
N GLN A 130 -19.11 10.19 -18.15
CA GLN A 130 -19.66 10.49 -19.48
C GLN A 130 -18.76 9.96 -20.58
N LEU A 131 -19.35 9.25 -21.54
CA LEU A 131 -18.68 8.81 -22.75
C LEU A 131 -18.53 9.98 -23.73
N ARG A 132 -17.39 10.08 -24.40
CA ARG A 132 -17.18 11.01 -25.52
C ARG A 132 -16.91 10.22 -26.79
N GLU A 133 -17.82 10.38 -27.74
CA GLU A 133 -17.81 9.66 -29.00
C GLU A 133 -16.46 9.73 -29.71
N HIS A 134 -15.90 8.57 -30.02
CA HIS A 134 -14.70 8.48 -30.84
C HIS A 134 -14.60 7.08 -31.47
N PRO A 135 -14.58 6.96 -32.81
CA PRO A 135 -14.69 5.65 -33.48
C PRO A 135 -13.67 4.60 -33.01
N ALA A 136 -12.45 5.02 -32.68
CA ALA A 136 -11.38 4.11 -32.27
C ALA A 136 -11.22 3.95 -30.74
N GLU A 137 -11.64 4.95 -29.97
CA GLU A 137 -11.28 5.11 -28.55
C GLU A 137 -12.50 4.99 -27.62
N ALA A 138 -13.70 5.15 -28.17
CA ALA A 138 -15.00 4.91 -27.56
C ALA A 138 -15.98 4.43 -28.66
N PRO A 139 -15.77 3.20 -29.18
CA PRO A 139 -16.56 2.71 -30.29
C PRO A 139 -18.05 2.57 -29.93
N PRO A 140 -18.97 2.63 -30.92
CA PRO A 140 -20.41 2.68 -30.66
C PRO A 140 -20.96 1.44 -29.93
N ASP A 141 -20.28 0.31 -30.01
CA ASP A 141 -20.61 -0.94 -29.31
C ASP A 141 -20.45 -0.84 -27.78
N LEU A 142 -19.70 0.15 -27.27
CA LEU A 142 -19.66 0.48 -25.85
C LEU A 142 -20.92 1.22 -25.36
N CYS A 143 -21.70 1.81 -26.27
CA CYS A 143 -23.02 2.37 -25.99
C CYS A 143 -24.05 1.25 -25.95
N LEU A 144 -24.01 0.45 -24.88
CA LEU A 144 -24.89 -0.70 -24.73
C LEU A 144 -26.37 -0.29 -24.77
N PRO A 145 -27.22 -1.01 -25.53
CA PRO A 145 -28.64 -0.69 -25.60
C PRO A 145 -29.28 -0.88 -24.22
N LYS A 146 -30.22 0.00 -23.89
CA LYS A 146 -31.06 -0.14 -22.69
C LYS A 146 -31.87 -1.43 -22.80
N LEU A 147 -31.75 -2.30 -21.80
CA LEU A 147 -32.57 -3.52 -21.73
C LEU A 147 -33.98 -3.18 -21.19
N PRO A 148 -35.03 -3.94 -21.59
CA PRO A 148 -36.36 -3.79 -21.00
C PRO A 148 -36.31 -3.92 -19.48
N ASP A 149 -37.00 -3.04 -18.76
CA ASP A 149 -37.10 -3.01 -17.29
C ASP A 149 -35.77 -2.90 -16.51
N GLU A 150 -34.68 -2.53 -17.17
CA GLU A 150 -33.37 -2.38 -16.53
C GLU A 150 -33.34 -1.15 -15.60
N ALA A 151 -33.00 -1.40 -14.33
CA ALA A 151 -32.80 -0.34 -13.36
C ALA A 151 -31.62 0.57 -13.79
N PRO A 152 -31.70 1.90 -13.56
CA PRO A 152 -30.62 2.83 -13.94
C PRO A 152 -29.25 2.45 -13.36
N GLU A 153 -29.22 1.91 -12.14
CA GLU A 153 -28.00 1.45 -11.48
C GLU A 153 -27.37 0.23 -12.18
N GLU A 154 -28.18 -0.78 -12.52
CA GLU A 154 -27.69 -1.98 -13.23
C GLU A 154 -27.19 -1.63 -14.63
N ARG A 155 -27.88 -0.73 -15.32
CA ARG A 155 -27.41 -0.16 -16.58
C ARG A 155 -26.05 0.52 -16.41
N GLY A 156 -25.92 1.38 -15.40
CA GLY A 156 -24.67 2.08 -15.10
C GLY A 156 -23.53 1.11 -14.83
N ARG A 157 -23.79 0.04 -14.07
CA ARG A 157 -22.82 -1.02 -13.78
C ARG A 157 -22.37 -1.71 -15.06
N ARG A 158 -23.31 -2.11 -15.91
CA ARG A 158 -23.06 -2.80 -17.17
C ARG A 158 -22.22 -1.93 -18.13
N GLU A 159 -22.56 -0.66 -18.25
CA GLU A 159 -21.79 0.30 -19.04
C GLU A 159 -20.38 0.52 -18.47
N PHE A 160 -20.24 0.71 -17.15
CA PHE A 160 -18.94 0.83 -16.50
C PHE A 160 -18.05 -0.39 -16.77
N LEU A 161 -18.57 -1.59 -16.54
CA LEU A 161 -17.82 -2.84 -16.74
C LEU A 161 -17.39 -3.03 -18.21
N ALA A 162 -18.26 -2.70 -19.17
CA ALA A 162 -17.92 -2.77 -20.58
C ALA A 162 -16.78 -1.81 -20.95
N ARG A 163 -16.89 -0.55 -20.52
CA ARG A 163 -15.86 0.48 -20.77
C ARG A 163 -14.54 0.13 -20.09
N ALA A 164 -14.59 -0.36 -18.84
CA ALA A 164 -13.39 -0.72 -18.09
C ALA A 164 -12.68 -1.94 -18.67
N ARG A 165 -13.41 -2.98 -19.07
CA ARG A 165 -12.82 -4.14 -19.77
C ARG A 165 -12.22 -3.74 -21.11
N PHE A 166 -12.91 -2.88 -21.86
CA PHE A 166 -12.38 -2.32 -23.10
C PHE A 166 -11.05 -1.58 -22.86
N ALA A 167 -11.00 -0.68 -21.88
CA ALA A 167 -9.78 0.06 -21.52
C ALA A 167 -8.62 -0.87 -21.15
N LEU A 168 -8.87 -1.85 -20.27
CA LEU A 168 -7.84 -2.76 -19.76
C LEU A 168 -7.34 -3.78 -20.81
N SER A 169 -8.14 -4.08 -21.83
CA SER A 169 -7.78 -5.02 -22.90
C SER A 169 -6.90 -4.41 -24.01
N ARG A 170 -6.72 -3.08 -24.01
CA ARG A 170 -6.08 -2.36 -25.13
C ARG A 170 -4.92 -1.51 -24.64
N CYS A 171 -3.91 -1.37 -25.50
CA CYS A 171 -2.82 -0.42 -25.31
C CYS A 171 -3.31 1.01 -25.60
N GLN A 172 -4.01 1.63 -24.66
CA GLN A 172 -4.47 3.02 -24.74
C GLN A 172 -3.80 3.85 -23.65
N SER A 173 -3.44 5.11 -23.96
CA SER A 173 -2.91 6.00 -22.93
C SER A 173 -3.99 6.39 -21.92
N GLN A 174 -3.61 6.51 -20.65
CA GLN A 174 -4.55 6.84 -19.56
C GLN A 174 -5.26 8.20 -19.76
N PRO A 175 -4.64 9.26 -20.30
CA PRO A 175 -5.36 10.49 -20.64
C PRO A 175 -6.47 10.26 -21.69
N CYS A 176 -6.20 9.41 -22.68
CA CYS A 176 -7.16 9.07 -23.74
C CYS A 176 -8.35 8.29 -23.18
N GLN A 177 -8.10 7.27 -22.35
CA GLN A 177 -9.14 6.52 -21.63
C GLN A 177 -10.02 7.47 -20.80
N ARG A 178 -9.42 8.34 -19.99
CA ARG A 178 -10.16 9.29 -19.15
C ARG A 178 -11.02 10.25 -19.94
N TYR A 179 -10.52 10.71 -21.09
CA TYR A 179 -11.23 11.66 -21.93
C TYR A 179 -12.39 10.99 -22.67
N HIS A 180 -12.17 9.84 -23.31
CA HIS A 180 -13.15 9.19 -24.18
C HIS A 180 -14.10 8.26 -23.44
N LEU A 181 -13.59 7.45 -22.52
CA LEU A 181 -14.38 6.44 -21.82
C LEU A 181 -15.08 6.99 -20.57
N GLY A 182 -14.63 8.14 -20.07
CA GLY A 182 -15.14 8.72 -18.83
C GLY A 182 -14.95 7.75 -17.67
N ILE A 183 -13.73 7.22 -17.51
CA ILE A 183 -13.30 6.41 -16.35
C ILE A 183 -11.82 6.68 -16.10
N ASP A 184 -11.40 6.77 -14.83
CA ASP A 184 -10.00 6.92 -14.44
C ASP A 184 -9.48 5.63 -13.80
N LEU A 185 -8.85 4.77 -14.61
CA LEU A 185 -8.30 3.48 -14.19
C LEU A 185 -6.78 3.51 -13.97
N ARG A 186 -6.12 4.68 -14.05
CA ARG A 186 -4.65 4.77 -14.01
C ARG A 186 -4.02 4.12 -12.78
N PHE A 187 -4.67 4.24 -11.62
CA PHE A 187 -4.16 3.64 -10.38
C PHE A 187 -4.38 2.13 -10.35
N LEU A 188 -5.46 1.63 -10.97
CA LEU A 188 -5.74 0.20 -11.07
C LEU A 188 -4.72 -0.46 -12.00
N GLU A 189 -4.49 0.11 -13.18
CA GLU A 189 -3.49 -0.38 -14.14
C GLU A 189 -2.08 -0.41 -13.54
N ASP A 190 -1.66 0.67 -12.88
CA ASP A 190 -0.35 0.71 -12.26
C ASP A 190 -0.23 -0.26 -11.08
N TRP A 191 -1.32 -0.48 -10.33
CA TRP A 191 -1.36 -1.49 -9.27
C TRP A 191 -1.26 -2.93 -9.81
N TYR A 192 -1.72 -3.19 -11.04
CA TYR A 192 -1.55 -4.50 -11.68
C TYR A 192 -0.12 -4.82 -12.07
N ASN A 193 0.81 -3.85 -12.09
CA ASN A 193 2.23 -4.08 -12.36
C ASN A 193 3.01 -4.58 -11.13
N GLY A 194 2.31 -5.16 -10.14
CA GLY A 194 2.91 -5.64 -8.89
C GLY A 194 2.50 -7.09 -8.63
N GLY A 195 3.48 -7.98 -8.54
CA GLY A 195 3.25 -9.39 -8.21
C GLY A 195 3.12 -9.65 -6.71
N TYR A 196 2.24 -10.58 -6.31
CA TYR A 196 2.13 -10.94 -4.89
C TYR A 196 3.46 -11.43 -4.32
N PHE A 197 3.82 -10.90 -3.15
CA PHE A 197 5.08 -11.14 -2.43
C PHE A 197 6.35 -10.73 -3.19
N ASP A 198 6.22 -10.11 -4.36
CA ASP A 198 7.35 -9.52 -5.06
C ASP A 198 7.77 -8.20 -4.39
N ARG A 199 9.05 -7.85 -4.52
CA ARG A 199 9.61 -6.63 -3.94
C ARG A 199 9.12 -5.36 -4.63
N GLN A 200 8.70 -5.45 -5.88
CA GLN A 200 8.21 -4.34 -6.69
C GLN A 200 6.72 -4.08 -6.49
N ASP A 201 6.03 -4.88 -5.67
CA ASP A 201 4.62 -4.69 -5.30
C ASP A 201 4.41 -3.55 -4.29
N MET A 202 5.05 -2.43 -4.59
CA MET A 202 5.04 -1.17 -3.84
C MET A 202 4.21 -0.10 -4.57
N LYS A 203 3.52 -0.47 -5.65
CA LYS A 203 2.80 0.43 -6.57
C LYS A 203 1.86 1.39 -5.84
N LEU A 204 1.08 0.91 -4.88
CA LEU A 204 0.18 1.79 -4.12
C LEU A 204 0.93 2.81 -3.26
N ILE A 205 2.08 2.45 -2.69
CA ILE A 205 2.90 3.39 -1.93
C ILE A 205 3.56 4.42 -2.87
N GLU A 206 4.02 3.96 -4.03
CA GLU A 206 4.55 4.81 -5.10
C GLU A 206 3.49 5.80 -5.58
N GLN A 207 2.27 5.35 -5.87
CA GLN A 207 1.12 6.19 -6.22
C GLN A 207 0.82 7.19 -5.11
N PHE A 208 0.76 6.73 -3.86
CA PHE A 208 0.48 7.60 -2.71
C PHE A 208 1.49 8.74 -2.64
N HIS A 209 2.77 8.52 -2.97
CA HIS A 209 3.82 9.54 -2.90
C HIS A 209 4.05 10.33 -4.19
N GLY A 210 3.88 9.71 -5.36
CA GLY A 210 4.21 10.29 -6.66
C GLY A 210 3.01 10.89 -7.41
N SER A 211 1.78 10.62 -6.97
CA SER A 211 0.61 11.18 -7.66
C SER A 211 0.43 12.67 -7.37
N ALA A 212 0.59 13.49 -8.42
CA ALA A 212 0.30 14.92 -8.36
C ALA A 212 -1.14 15.23 -7.89
N THR A 213 -2.10 14.33 -8.14
CA THR A 213 -3.48 14.48 -7.68
C THR A 213 -3.58 14.30 -6.16
N LEU A 214 -2.96 13.24 -5.62
CA LEU A 214 -2.96 12.98 -4.17
C LEU A 214 -2.14 14.04 -3.41
N ASP A 215 -1.06 14.55 -4.02
CA ASP A 215 -0.30 15.68 -3.49
C ASP A 215 -1.10 16.98 -3.43
N ALA A 216 -1.90 17.27 -4.46
CA ALA A 216 -2.79 18.41 -4.43
C ALA A 216 -3.81 18.30 -3.27
N ILE A 217 -4.35 17.09 -3.06
CA ILE A 217 -5.28 16.81 -1.95
C ILE A 217 -4.61 17.00 -0.59
N ARG A 218 -3.39 16.47 -0.40
CA ARG A 218 -2.60 16.68 0.82
C ARG A 218 -2.43 18.16 1.16
N ARG A 219 -2.08 18.97 0.16
CA ARG A 219 -1.91 20.43 0.30
C ARG A 219 -3.23 21.11 0.69
N GLU A 220 -4.36 20.68 0.14
CA GLU A 220 -5.67 21.26 0.46
C GLU A 220 -6.16 20.95 1.87
N ILE A 221 -5.83 19.77 2.39
CA ILE A 221 -6.19 19.37 3.77
C ILE A 221 -5.37 20.18 4.80
N GLY A 222 -4.35 20.92 4.37
CA GLY A 222 -3.42 21.62 5.26
C GLY A 222 -2.31 20.72 5.80
N GLY A 223 -2.12 19.55 5.19
CA GLY A 223 -0.90 18.76 5.40
C GLY A 223 0.26 19.50 4.75
N GLY A 224 1.18 20.03 5.56
CA GLY A 224 2.44 20.59 5.05
C GLY A 224 3.22 19.56 4.24
N HIS A 225 4.31 19.99 3.60
CA HIS A 225 5.21 19.08 2.85
C HIS A 225 5.84 18.01 3.75
N TRP A 226 5.82 18.23 5.07
CA TRP A 226 6.35 17.31 6.05
C TRP A 226 5.24 16.39 6.57
N PRO A 227 5.34 15.07 6.36
CA PRO A 227 4.47 14.12 7.04
C PRO A 227 4.60 14.30 8.55
N SER A 228 3.51 14.07 9.30
CA SER A 228 3.63 14.01 10.76
C SER A 228 4.66 12.94 11.14
N LEU A 229 5.34 13.10 12.29
CA LEU A 229 6.33 12.11 12.77
C LEU A 229 5.71 10.69 12.83
N GLU A 230 4.42 10.60 13.13
CA GLU A 230 3.65 9.36 13.08
C GLU A 230 3.58 8.78 11.66
N ASP A 231 3.21 9.57 10.65
CA ASP A 231 3.15 9.09 9.26
C ASP A 231 4.53 8.64 8.77
N PHE A 232 5.61 9.32 9.17
CA PHE A 232 6.98 8.90 8.86
C PHE A 232 7.34 7.56 9.53
N ALA A 233 7.04 7.40 10.81
CA ALA A 233 7.27 6.15 11.54
C ALA A 233 6.49 4.99 10.91
N LEU A 234 5.24 5.22 10.50
CA LEU A 234 4.41 4.23 9.82
C LEU A 234 4.99 3.80 8.46
N LYS A 235 5.53 4.74 7.67
CA LYS A 235 6.21 4.42 6.41
C LYS A 235 7.46 3.57 6.61
N LEU A 236 8.30 3.94 7.58
CA LEU A 236 9.49 3.15 7.91
C LEU A 236 9.11 1.74 8.38
N TYR A 237 8.08 1.65 9.22
CA TYR A 237 7.53 0.40 9.69
C TYR A 237 7.06 -0.47 8.52
N GLN A 238 6.25 0.09 7.61
CA GLN A 238 5.77 -0.62 6.43
C GLN A 238 6.91 -1.11 5.55
N LYS A 239 7.82 -0.21 5.19
CA LYS A 239 8.97 -0.51 4.33
C LYS A 239 9.84 -1.63 4.92
N PHE A 240 10.03 -1.62 6.24
CA PHE A 240 10.74 -2.68 6.94
C PHE A 240 10.01 -4.03 6.80
N TRP A 241 8.73 -4.11 7.19
CA TRP A 241 8.00 -5.37 7.18
C TRP A 241 7.77 -5.91 5.78
N PHE A 242 7.39 -5.05 4.84
CA PHE A 242 7.22 -5.42 3.44
C PHE A 242 8.52 -6.01 2.88
N ARG A 243 9.65 -5.32 3.04
CA ARG A 243 10.95 -5.80 2.56
C ARG A 243 11.37 -7.11 3.21
N MET A 244 11.13 -7.28 4.51
CA MET A 244 11.52 -8.50 5.22
C MET A 244 10.66 -9.71 4.80
N ILE A 245 9.35 -9.52 4.66
CA ILE A 245 8.42 -10.59 4.30
C ILE A 245 8.62 -11.01 2.84
N THR A 246 8.56 -10.08 1.89
CA THR A 246 8.75 -10.36 0.45
C THR A 246 10.09 -11.04 0.19
N ARG A 247 11.14 -10.58 0.85
CA ARG A 247 12.44 -11.23 0.81
C ARG A 247 12.42 -12.67 1.33
N ALA A 248 11.81 -12.90 2.49
CA ALA A 248 11.75 -14.24 3.08
C ALA A 248 10.98 -15.19 2.14
N VAL A 249 9.82 -14.76 1.64
CA VAL A 249 9.04 -15.52 0.65
C VAL A 249 9.89 -15.82 -0.58
N ALA A 250 10.53 -14.81 -1.18
CA ALA A 250 11.35 -15.00 -2.38
C ALA A 250 12.48 -16.03 -2.18
N ILE A 251 13.22 -15.96 -1.06
CA ILE A 251 14.28 -16.93 -0.76
C ILE A 251 13.70 -18.35 -0.66
N HIS A 252 12.64 -18.52 0.11
CA HIS A 252 12.02 -19.81 0.34
C HIS A 252 11.39 -20.40 -0.92
N VAL A 253 10.75 -19.57 -1.75
CA VAL A 253 10.19 -19.97 -3.05
C VAL A 253 11.29 -20.36 -4.03
N GLY A 254 12.35 -19.57 -4.15
CA GLY A 254 13.48 -19.90 -5.04
C GLY A 254 14.16 -21.21 -4.68
N ASP A 255 14.34 -21.48 -3.37
CA ASP A 255 14.87 -22.76 -2.88
C ASP A 255 13.91 -23.92 -3.17
N ALA A 256 12.60 -23.73 -2.98
CA ALA A 256 11.57 -24.74 -3.27
C ALA A 256 11.51 -25.10 -4.76
N VAL A 257 11.49 -24.09 -5.63
CA VAL A 257 11.49 -24.25 -7.09
C VAL A 257 12.73 -25.01 -7.56
N THR A 258 13.92 -24.60 -7.09
CA THR A 258 15.17 -25.28 -7.42
C THR A 258 15.14 -26.76 -6.99
N ALA A 259 14.58 -27.04 -5.82
CA ALA A 259 14.46 -28.41 -5.31
C ALA A 259 13.46 -29.25 -6.11
N LEU A 260 12.33 -28.68 -6.52
CA LEU A 260 11.32 -29.35 -7.36
C LEU A 260 11.88 -29.68 -8.74
N ASN A 261 12.46 -28.68 -9.42
CA ASN A 261 13.08 -28.85 -10.73
C ASN A 261 14.19 -29.91 -10.70
N ARG A 262 15.05 -29.90 -9.67
CA ARG A 262 16.08 -30.94 -9.50
C ARG A 262 15.49 -32.33 -9.24
N ARG A 263 14.47 -32.44 -8.39
CA ARG A 263 13.89 -33.73 -8.00
C ARG A 263 13.18 -34.41 -9.16
N HIS A 264 12.46 -33.63 -9.95
CA HIS A 264 11.63 -34.12 -11.05
C HIS A 264 12.31 -34.05 -12.42
N GLY A 265 13.57 -33.61 -12.49
CA GLY A 265 14.32 -33.50 -13.75
C GLY A 265 13.69 -32.51 -14.73
N ALA A 266 13.19 -31.40 -14.20
CA ALA A 266 12.31 -30.43 -14.85
C ALA A 266 12.90 -29.03 -14.87
N ASP A 267 12.37 -28.14 -15.71
CA ASP A 267 12.71 -26.72 -15.78
C ASP A 267 11.50 -25.78 -15.81
N PHE A 268 10.29 -26.31 -15.67
CA PHE A 268 9.02 -25.58 -15.77
C PHE A 268 8.33 -25.35 -14.41
N PHE A 269 8.82 -25.91 -13.29
CA PHE A 269 8.33 -25.48 -11.98
C PHE A 269 8.85 -24.07 -11.71
N ASN A 270 7.97 -23.17 -11.30
CA ASN A 270 8.29 -21.77 -11.03
C ASN A 270 7.56 -21.25 -9.77
N ALA A 271 7.66 -19.95 -9.49
CA ALA A 271 7.01 -19.34 -8.33
C ALA A 271 5.49 -19.52 -8.35
N GLN A 272 4.86 -19.46 -9.52
CA GLN A 272 3.41 -19.65 -9.68
C GLN A 272 3.01 -21.07 -9.27
N THR A 273 3.80 -22.10 -9.57
CA THR A 273 3.52 -23.47 -9.07
C THR A 273 3.36 -23.53 -7.55
N ILE A 274 4.14 -22.74 -6.82
CA ILE A 274 4.11 -22.70 -5.36
C ILE A 274 3.02 -21.77 -4.82
N LEU A 275 2.87 -20.58 -5.42
CA LEU A 275 2.08 -19.48 -4.87
C LEU A 275 0.73 -19.24 -5.55
N TRP A 276 0.46 -19.86 -6.70
CA TRP A 276 -0.84 -19.79 -7.36
C TRP A 276 -1.75 -20.91 -6.84
N PRO A 277 -2.86 -20.59 -6.14
CA PRO A 277 -3.74 -21.62 -5.60
C PRO A 277 -4.38 -22.45 -6.71
N GLY A 278 -4.18 -23.77 -6.66
CA GLY A 278 -4.78 -24.69 -7.62
C GLY A 278 -3.82 -25.19 -8.70
N GLU A 279 -2.72 -24.50 -8.94
CA GLU A 279 -1.70 -24.86 -9.95
C GLU A 279 -1.16 -26.28 -9.72
N GLU A 280 -1.09 -26.73 -8.45
CA GLU A 280 -0.68 -28.09 -8.11
C GLU A 280 -1.60 -29.19 -8.70
N ASN A 281 -2.80 -28.84 -9.17
CA ASN A 281 -3.76 -29.78 -9.74
C ASN A 281 -3.78 -29.79 -11.27
N GLU A 282 -2.96 -28.97 -11.91
CA GLU A 282 -2.91 -28.88 -13.37
C GLU A 282 -2.38 -30.16 -14.01
N ALA A 283 -2.81 -30.41 -15.25
CA ALA A 283 -2.45 -31.64 -15.96
C ALA A 283 -0.93 -31.79 -16.14
N TRP A 284 -0.23 -30.67 -16.35
CA TRP A 284 1.22 -30.66 -16.51
C TRP A 284 1.95 -30.99 -15.19
N VAL A 285 1.40 -30.68 -14.02
CA VAL A 285 2.00 -31.06 -12.73
C VAL A 285 1.80 -32.56 -12.49
N LYS A 286 0.59 -33.06 -12.78
CA LYS A 286 0.20 -34.45 -12.53
C LYS A 286 0.97 -35.50 -13.33
N GLN A 287 1.70 -35.10 -14.38
CA GLN A 287 2.57 -36.01 -15.11
C GLN A 287 3.83 -36.42 -14.29
N PHE A 288 4.18 -35.67 -13.24
CA PHE A 288 5.31 -35.96 -12.36
C PHE A 288 4.84 -36.73 -11.11
N PRO A 289 5.36 -37.95 -10.88
CA PRO A 289 5.05 -38.70 -9.66
C PRO A 289 5.40 -37.90 -8.40
N SER A 290 4.50 -37.84 -7.42
CA SER A 290 4.66 -37.11 -6.14
C SER A 290 4.80 -35.59 -6.20
N ALA A 291 4.71 -34.95 -7.38
CA ALA A 291 4.93 -33.51 -7.48
C ALA A 291 3.87 -32.69 -6.73
N VAL A 292 2.62 -33.16 -6.72
CA VAL A 292 1.52 -32.50 -6.01
C VAL A 292 1.81 -32.44 -4.51
N GLU A 293 2.18 -33.58 -3.91
CA GLU A 293 2.53 -33.67 -2.50
C GLU A 293 3.78 -32.83 -2.18
N ASP A 294 4.80 -32.87 -3.04
CA ASP A 294 6.01 -32.07 -2.86
C ASP A 294 5.72 -30.57 -2.90
N ILE A 295 4.86 -30.09 -3.80
CA ILE A 295 4.44 -28.68 -3.88
C ILE A 295 3.72 -28.29 -2.58
N ARG A 296 2.78 -29.11 -2.12
CA ARG A 296 2.02 -28.86 -0.88
C ARG A 296 2.91 -28.81 0.35
N ASP A 297 3.84 -29.75 0.49
CA ASP A 297 4.77 -29.79 1.61
C ASP A 297 5.71 -28.58 1.62
N ARG A 298 6.21 -28.18 0.44
CA ARG A 298 7.01 -26.96 0.31
C ARG A 298 6.18 -25.74 0.67
N ARG A 299 5.00 -25.57 0.09
CA ARG A 299 4.08 -24.45 0.40
C ARG A 299 3.82 -24.37 1.90
N ARG A 300 3.48 -25.48 2.56
CA ARG A 300 3.25 -25.54 4.01
C ARG A 300 4.47 -25.09 4.81
N ALA A 301 5.67 -25.53 4.42
CA ALA A 301 6.91 -25.09 5.05
C ALA A 301 7.14 -23.58 4.87
N ILE A 302 6.93 -23.03 3.67
CA ILE A 302 7.06 -21.59 3.42
C ILE A 302 6.09 -20.79 4.30
N LEU A 303 4.81 -21.18 4.32
CA LEU A 303 3.80 -20.48 5.10
C LEU A 303 4.14 -20.51 6.60
N ARG A 304 4.52 -21.68 7.12
CA ARG A 304 4.91 -21.84 8.51
C ARG A 304 6.13 -20.98 8.88
N ASP A 305 7.16 -21.04 8.05
CA ASP A 305 8.45 -20.42 8.36
C ASP A 305 8.37 -18.89 8.24
N VAL A 306 7.62 -18.35 7.26
CA VAL A 306 7.47 -16.90 7.06
C VAL A 306 6.35 -16.31 7.91
N PHE A 307 5.17 -16.93 7.92
CA PHE A 307 3.94 -16.35 8.48
C PHE A 307 3.61 -16.91 9.87
N GLY A 308 3.94 -18.17 10.13
CA GLY A 308 3.72 -18.87 11.39
C GLY A 308 2.85 -20.10 11.25
N GLU A 309 2.78 -20.88 12.33
CA GLU A 309 1.97 -22.10 12.40
C GLU A 309 0.47 -21.83 12.49
N ASP A 310 0.06 -20.76 13.18
CA ASP A 310 -1.35 -20.42 13.36
C ASP A 310 -1.85 -19.33 12.38
N PRO A 311 -3.11 -19.41 11.91
CA PRO A 311 -3.69 -18.41 11.00
C PRO A 311 -3.65 -16.97 11.55
N ASP A 312 -3.75 -16.80 12.87
CA ASP A 312 -3.71 -15.48 13.48
C ASP A 312 -2.31 -14.86 13.40
N ALA A 313 -1.25 -15.66 13.48
CA ALA A 313 0.14 -15.24 13.28
C ALA A 313 0.33 -14.77 11.85
N ALA A 314 -0.23 -15.53 10.90
CA ALA A 314 -0.16 -15.21 9.49
C ALA A 314 -0.88 -13.89 9.17
N ARG A 315 -2.10 -13.71 9.69
CA ARG A 315 -2.85 -12.45 9.61
C ARG A 315 -2.13 -11.29 10.30
N ARG A 316 -1.50 -11.52 11.47
CA ARG A 316 -0.67 -10.50 12.13
C ARG A 316 0.49 -10.08 11.23
N MET A 317 1.18 -11.02 10.58
CA MET A 317 2.27 -10.72 9.65
C MET A 317 1.80 -9.87 8.47
N MET A 318 0.69 -10.26 7.83
CA MET A 318 0.09 -9.49 6.73
C MET A 318 -0.31 -8.08 7.14
N ARG A 319 -0.95 -7.93 8.31
CA ARG A 319 -1.30 -6.60 8.83
C ARG A 319 -0.07 -5.71 8.98
N ARG A 320 1.07 -6.22 9.45
CA ARG A 320 2.29 -5.37 9.56
C ARG A 320 2.79 -4.85 8.23
N MET A 321 2.63 -5.65 7.17
CA MET A 321 3.03 -5.32 5.82
C MET A 321 2.08 -4.33 5.14
N LEU A 322 0.77 -4.51 5.31
CA LEU A 322 -0.24 -3.89 4.45
C LEU A 322 -1.02 -2.77 5.14
N TRP A 323 -1.27 -2.89 6.45
CA TRP A 323 -2.08 -1.91 7.19
C TRP A 323 -1.59 -0.46 7.09
N PRO A 324 -0.27 -0.16 7.18
CA PRO A 324 0.16 1.24 7.15
C PRO A 324 -0.22 1.97 5.85
N GLY A 325 -0.14 1.28 4.70
CA GLY A 325 -0.49 1.86 3.40
C GLY A 325 -1.98 2.22 3.34
N TRP A 326 -2.83 1.27 3.75
CA TRP A 326 -4.27 1.53 3.89
C TRP A 326 -4.56 2.68 4.87
N PHE A 327 -3.90 2.70 6.03
CA PHE A 327 -4.16 3.73 7.04
C PHE A 327 -3.81 5.14 6.55
N LEU A 328 -2.70 5.28 5.84
CA LEU A 328 -2.30 6.55 5.22
C LEU A 328 -3.33 7.01 4.17
N ALA A 329 -3.82 6.08 3.33
CA ALA A 329 -4.86 6.38 2.35
C ALA A 329 -6.20 6.73 3.02
N ALA A 330 -6.58 6.00 4.08
CA ALA A 330 -7.82 6.22 4.83
C ALA A 330 -7.80 7.58 5.56
N LYS A 331 -6.66 7.96 6.16
CA LYS A 331 -6.45 9.29 6.77
C LYS A 331 -6.56 10.40 5.73
N LEU A 332 -5.98 10.20 4.54
CA LEU A 332 -6.07 11.16 3.44
C LEU A 332 -7.52 11.32 2.96
N ARG A 333 -8.23 10.19 2.75
CA ARG A 333 -9.65 10.19 2.38
C ARG A 333 -10.52 10.83 3.43
N ALA A 334 -10.33 10.52 4.71
CA ALA A 334 -11.06 11.13 5.82
C ALA A 334 -10.86 12.65 5.90
N GLY A 335 -9.69 13.15 5.50
CA GLY A 335 -9.41 14.58 5.41
C GLY A 335 -10.18 15.29 4.29
N TYR A 336 -10.58 14.58 3.23
CA TYR A 336 -11.15 15.14 2.00
C TYR A 336 -12.64 14.82 1.78
N ASP A 337 -13.08 13.61 2.13
CA ASP A 337 -14.36 13.01 1.76
C ASP A 337 -15.29 12.94 2.98
N PRO A 338 -16.13 13.97 3.24
CA PRO A 338 -17.02 13.98 4.41
C PRO A 338 -18.08 12.88 4.34
N GLU A 339 -18.45 12.40 3.14
CA GLU A 339 -19.42 11.32 2.96
C GLU A 339 -18.87 9.98 3.47
N TYR A 340 -17.59 9.70 3.20
CA TYR A 340 -16.90 8.53 3.76
C TYR A 340 -16.72 8.62 5.28
N VAL A 341 -16.50 9.82 5.82
CA VAL A 341 -16.38 10.02 7.27
C VAL A 341 -17.70 9.79 7.99
N THR A 342 -18.80 10.28 7.42
CA THR A 342 -20.14 10.20 8.03
C THR A 342 -20.86 8.87 7.76
N GLY A 343 -20.42 8.12 6.74
CA GLY A 343 -21.03 6.85 6.34
C GLY A 343 -22.17 6.99 5.34
N SER A 344 -22.36 8.16 4.73
CA SER A 344 -23.48 8.41 3.79
C SER A 344 -23.35 7.64 2.47
N LEU A 345 -22.20 7.00 2.21
CA LEU A 345 -21.97 6.14 1.06
C LEU A 345 -22.44 4.68 1.27
N GLY A 346 -23.03 4.36 2.44
CA GLY A 346 -23.34 2.98 2.84
C GLY A 346 -22.15 2.21 3.42
N PHE A 347 -20.98 2.85 3.47
CA PHE A 347 -19.78 2.38 4.17
C PHE A 347 -19.04 3.60 4.75
N SER A 348 -18.18 3.37 5.75
CA SER A 348 -17.56 4.46 6.50
C SER A 348 -16.13 4.17 6.92
N LEU A 349 -15.39 5.23 7.25
CA LEU A 349 -14.06 5.15 7.86
C LEU A 349 -14.03 4.22 9.08
N VAL A 350 -15.06 4.30 9.93
CA VAL A 350 -15.16 3.49 11.15
C VAL A 350 -15.43 2.04 10.77
N GLY A 351 -16.38 1.77 9.88
CA GLY A 351 -16.71 0.42 9.44
C GLY A 351 -15.54 -0.29 8.74
N ASP A 352 -14.83 0.42 7.86
CA ASP A 352 -13.64 -0.13 7.19
C ASP A 352 -12.49 -0.39 8.21
N SER A 353 -12.35 0.48 9.22
CA SER A 353 -11.38 0.28 10.31
C SER A 353 -11.72 -0.94 11.19
N GLU A 354 -13.01 -1.19 11.43
CA GLU A 354 -13.50 -2.35 12.16
C GLU A 354 -13.31 -3.64 11.36
N ALA A 355 -13.57 -3.61 10.05
CA ALA A 355 -13.33 -4.73 9.14
C ALA A 355 -11.86 -5.16 9.10
N LEU A 356 -10.92 -4.21 9.22
CA LEU A 356 -9.50 -4.49 9.38
C LEU A 356 -9.07 -4.92 10.79
N ALA A 357 -10.03 -5.07 11.70
CA ALA A 357 -9.85 -5.45 13.10
C ALA A 357 -8.80 -4.57 13.80
N LEU A 358 -8.90 -3.25 13.61
CA LEU A 358 -8.09 -2.30 14.36
C LEU A 358 -8.53 -2.26 15.82
N SER A 359 -7.57 -2.02 16.72
CA SER A 359 -7.88 -1.90 18.15
C SER A 359 -8.87 -0.75 18.40
N PRO A 360 -9.83 -0.90 19.34
CA PRO A 360 -10.79 0.16 19.67
C PRO A 360 -10.15 1.53 19.95
N ARG A 361 -8.99 1.56 20.62
CA ARG A 361 -8.22 2.78 20.90
C ARG A 361 -7.82 3.55 19.64
N ARG A 362 -7.54 2.84 18.53
CA ARG A 362 -7.19 3.44 17.23
C ARG A 362 -8.43 3.89 16.45
N ILE A 363 -9.57 3.26 16.67
CA ILE A 363 -10.84 3.59 16.02
C ILE A 363 -11.51 4.80 16.68
N GLN A 364 -11.29 5.01 17.99
CA GLN A 364 -11.96 6.07 18.75
C GLN A 364 -11.79 7.49 18.15
N PRO A 365 -10.59 7.92 17.70
CA PRO A 365 -10.45 9.21 17.02
C PRO A 365 -11.29 9.33 15.75
N PHE A 366 -11.49 8.23 15.02
CA PHE A 366 -12.33 8.20 13.82
C PHE A 366 -13.82 8.29 14.15
N ARG A 367 -14.27 7.66 15.24
CA ARG A 367 -15.66 7.85 15.73
C ARG A 367 -15.92 9.30 16.13
N ALA A 368 -15.00 9.90 16.88
CA ALA A 368 -15.10 11.30 17.28
C ALA A 368 -15.12 12.24 16.06
N LEU A 369 -14.27 11.96 15.06
CA LEU A 369 -14.29 12.70 13.79
C LEU A 369 -15.62 12.53 13.05
N ALA A 370 -16.14 11.31 12.96
CA ALA A 370 -17.40 11.01 12.28
C ALA A 370 -18.59 11.77 12.89
N GLU A 371 -18.68 11.77 14.21
CA GLU A 371 -19.70 12.54 14.94
C GLU A 371 -19.58 14.04 14.66
N GLN A 372 -18.36 14.55 14.80
CA GLN A 372 -18.08 15.96 14.61
C GLN A 372 -18.40 16.44 13.19
N VAL A 373 -18.04 15.65 12.18
CA VAL A 373 -18.34 15.97 10.78
C VAL A 373 -19.85 15.84 10.50
N ARG A 374 -20.56 14.90 11.12
CA ARG A 374 -22.02 14.79 10.96
C ARG A 374 -22.73 16.05 11.45
N ILE A 375 -22.34 16.57 12.61
CA ILE A 375 -22.89 17.82 13.15
C ILE A 375 -22.55 18.99 12.22
N ASP A 376 -21.30 19.09 11.77
CA ASP A 376 -20.85 20.20 10.91
C ASP A 376 -21.56 20.18 9.53
N GLN A 377 -21.78 18.99 8.95
CA GLN A 377 -22.52 18.83 7.69
C GLN A 377 -24.01 19.09 7.87
N SER A 378 -24.62 18.69 8.99
CA SER A 378 -26.02 19.00 9.28
C SER A 378 -26.27 20.51 9.42
N ALA A 379 -25.33 21.24 10.04
CA ALA A 379 -25.39 22.70 10.14
C ALA A 379 -25.27 23.36 8.76
N LEU A 380 -24.34 22.87 7.92
CA LEU A 380 -24.21 23.32 6.54
C LEU A 380 -25.48 23.05 5.74
N ASP A 381 -26.05 21.86 5.81
CA ASP A 381 -27.27 21.50 5.08
C ASP A 381 -28.45 22.40 5.50
N GLY A 382 -28.60 22.69 6.79
CA GLY A 382 -29.61 23.64 7.29
C GLY A 382 -29.44 25.05 6.71
N TRP A 383 -28.19 25.51 6.59
CA TRP A 383 -27.89 26.79 5.94
C TRP A 383 -28.18 26.76 4.43
N LEU A 384 -27.69 25.75 3.71
CA LEU A 384 -27.93 25.59 2.28
C LEU A 384 -29.42 25.53 1.98
N ALA A 385 -30.22 24.82 2.79
CA ALA A 385 -31.66 24.69 2.55
C ALA A 385 -32.38 26.05 2.62
N ARG A 386 -31.89 26.96 3.47
CA ARG A 386 -32.47 28.30 3.64
C ARG A 386 -32.02 29.27 2.55
N PHE A 387 -30.74 29.26 2.19
CA PHE A 387 -30.14 30.32 1.37
C PHE A 387 -29.76 29.89 -0.04
N ARG A 388 -29.59 28.59 -0.27
CA ARG A 388 -29.17 27.98 -1.54
C ARG A 388 -29.96 26.69 -1.85
N PRO A 389 -31.30 26.71 -1.77
CA PRO A 389 -32.13 25.52 -1.96
C PRO A 389 -31.96 24.88 -3.33
N GLU A 390 -31.52 25.64 -4.34
CA GLU A 390 -31.21 25.13 -5.68
C GLU A 390 -30.15 24.02 -5.65
N LEU A 391 -29.19 24.05 -4.72
CA LEU A 391 -28.12 23.05 -4.66
C LEU A 391 -28.61 21.64 -4.29
N PHE A 392 -29.82 21.49 -3.74
CA PHE A 392 -30.40 20.18 -3.41
C PHE A 392 -31.08 19.49 -4.60
N ARG A 393 -31.18 20.15 -5.75
CA ARG A 393 -31.75 19.53 -6.94
C ARG A 393 -30.77 18.50 -7.52
N PRO A 394 -31.26 17.38 -8.09
CA PRO A 394 -30.39 16.33 -8.64
C PRO A 394 -29.35 16.82 -9.65
N GLU A 395 -29.71 17.79 -10.51
CA GLU A 395 -28.82 18.41 -11.49
C GLU A 395 -27.64 19.19 -10.87
N HIS A 396 -27.73 19.52 -9.58
CA HIS A 396 -26.71 20.24 -8.82
C HIS A 396 -25.96 19.36 -7.82
N ALA A 397 -26.14 18.03 -7.85
CA ALA A 397 -25.50 17.10 -6.93
C ALA A 397 -23.96 17.23 -6.90
N GLU A 398 -23.33 17.43 -8.06
CA GLU A 398 -21.87 17.66 -8.12
C GLU A 398 -21.45 18.96 -7.39
N ALA A 399 -22.25 20.02 -7.53
CA ALA A 399 -22.02 21.31 -6.89
C ALA A 399 -22.21 21.23 -5.37
N LEU A 400 -23.26 20.54 -4.92
CA LEU A 400 -23.51 20.29 -3.50
C LEU A 400 -22.36 19.50 -2.87
N ARG A 401 -21.90 18.43 -3.52
CA ARG A 401 -20.75 17.65 -3.06
C ARG A 401 -19.48 18.51 -2.94
N ALA A 402 -19.21 19.35 -3.94
CA ALA A 402 -18.06 20.25 -3.90
C ALA A 402 -18.13 21.23 -2.72
N ALA A 403 -19.32 21.81 -2.45
CA ALA A 403 -19.54 22.67 -1.30
C ALA A 403 -19.27 21.94 0.03
N ARG A 404 -19.80 20.72 0.20
CA ARG A 404 -19.56 19.89 1.39
C ARG A 404 -18.08 19.58 1.62
N ILE A 405 -17.35 19.24 0.57
CA ILE A 405 -15.90 19.01 0.63
C ILE A 405 -15.15 20.28 1.02
N ALA A 406 -15.45 21.41 0.36
CA ALA A 406 -14.76 22.67 0.62
C ALA A 406 -14.93 23.15 2.07
N VAL A 407 -16.14 23.00 2.61
CA VAL A 407 -16.42 23.30 4.02
C VAL A 407 -15.70 22.33 4.95
N HIS A 408 -15.67 21.04 4.63
CA HIS A 408 -14.95 20.01 5.41
C HIS A 408 -13.44 20.27 5.48
N LEU A 409 -12.82 20.68 4.37
CA LEU A 409 -11.40 21.05 4.32
C LEU A 409 -11.07 22.23 5.24
N ARG A 410 -12.02 23.17 5.39
CA ARG A 410 -11.89 24.37 6.24
C ARG A 410 -12.61 24.23 7.57
N ARG A 411 -13.00 23.02 7.98
CA ARG A 411 -13.91 22.79 9.12
C ARG A 411 -13.46 23.48 10.41
N ASN A 412 -12.16 23.49 10.71
CA ASN A 412 -11.66 24.10 11.95
C ASN A 412 -11.87 25.61 11.97
N ARG A 413 -11.83 26.27 10.81
CA ARG A 413 -12.05 27.71 10.66
C ARG A 413 -13.54 28.05 10.55
N LEU A 414 -14.31 27.24 9.82
CA LEU A 414 -15.72 27.54 9.51
C LEU A 414 -16.70 27.02 10.56
N ARG A 415 -16.33 26.03 11.38
CA ARG A 415 -17.20 25.44 12.40
C ARG A 415 -17.79 26.46 13.38
N PRO A 416 -17.02 27.39 13.97
CA PRO A 416 -17.59 28.38 14.87
C PRO A 416 -18.68 29.22 14.18
N MET A 417 -18.47 29.55 12.90
CA MET A 417 -19.42 30.34 12.09
C MET A 417 -20.67 29.53 11.75
N LEU A 418 -20.52 28.27 11.33
CA LEU A 418 -21.64 27.37 11.03
C LEU A 418 -22.55 27.10 12.24
N ARG A 419 -22.01 27.26 13.45
CA ARG A 419 -22.74 27.01 14.71
C ARG A 419 -23.17 28.28 15.42
N ALA A 420 -22.79 29.46 14.91
CA ALA A 420 -23.16 30.73 15.52
C ALA A 420 -24.66 31.02 15.31
N ASP A 421 -25.26 31.75 16.25
CA ASP A 421 -26.62 32.25 16.07
C ASP A 421 -26.61 33.37 15.01
N VAL A 422 -27.40 33.18 13.95
CA VAL A 422 -27.53 34.11 12.81
C VAL A 422 -28.12 35.47 13.24
N ARG A 423 -28.64 35.58 14.46
CA ARG A 423 -29.15 36.84 15.05
C ARG A 423 -28.05 37.78 15.53
N ASP A 424 -26.81 37.33 15.64
CA ASP A 424 -25.65 38.18 15.92
C ASP A 424 -25.13 38.79 14.61
N SER A 425 -25.17 40.12 14.49
CA SER A 425 -24.81 40.84 13.26
C SER A 425 -23.32 40.73 12.90
N GLN A 426 -22.42 40.66 13.89
CA GLN A 426 -20.98 40.46 13.62
C GLN A 426 -20.70 39.01 13.19
N ALA A 427 -21.38 38.05 13.80
CA ALA A 427 -21.29 36.66 13.39
C ALA A 427 -21.86 36.44 11.98
N ALA A 428 -22.94 37.16 11.62
CA ALA A 428 -23.55 37.10 10.30
C ALA A 428 -22.63 37.64 9.18
N GLU A 429 -21.91 38.74 9.42
CA GLU A 429 -20.99 39.31 8.43
C GLU A 429 -19.77 38.38 8.19
N ALA A 430 -19.13 37.90 9.25
CA ALA A 430 -18.05 36.93 9.17
C ALA A 430 -18.48 35.59 8.53
N PHE A 431 -19.75 35.20 8.75
CA PHE A 431 -20.34 34.04 8.10
C PHE A 431 -20.44 34.23 6.58
N ILE A 432 -20.95 35.38 6.13
CA ILE A 432 -21.09 35.69 4.69
C ILE A 432 -19.72 35.66 4.02
N GLU A 433 -18.75 36.40 4.56
CA GLU A 433 -17.42 36.51 3.97
C GLU A 433 -16.70 35.15 3.84
N HIS A 434 -16.94 34.21 4.77
CA HIS A 434 -16.13 33.00 4.82
C HIS A 434 -16.86 31.73 4.38
N VAL A 435 -18.12 31.56 4.73
CA VAL A 435 -18.90 30.36 4.36
C VAL A 435 -19.45 30.50 2.95
N VAL A 436 -20.07 31.64 2.61
CA VAL A 436 -20.67 31.86 1.27
C VAL A 436 -19.59 31.82 0.20
N ASP A 437 -18.50 32.58 0.37
CA ASP A 437 -17.39 32.59 -0.58
C ASP A 437 -16.76 31.20 -0.77
N THR A 438 -16.65 30.42 0.32
CA THR A 438 -16.14 29.04 0.23
C THR A 438 -17.08 28.17 -0.61
N VAL A 439 -18.39 28.26 -0.39
CA VAL A 439 -19.40 27.50 -1.15
C VAL A 439 -19.42 27.93 -2.61
N ASP A 440 -19.46 29.23 -2.90
CA ASP A 440 -19.52 29.76 -4.27
C ASP A 440 -18.28 29.39 -5.07
N GLN A 441 -17.11 29.52 -4.47
CA GLN A 441 -15.87 29.10 -5.09
C GLN A 441 -15.87 27.60 -5.36
N ALA A 442 -16.39 26.79 -4.44
CA ALA A 442 -16.49 25.34 -4.62
C ALA A 442 -17.45 24.96 -5.75
N VAL A 443 -18.62 25.58 -5.82
CA VAL A 443 -19.61 25.36 -6.90
C VAL A 443 -19.02 25.71 -8.27
N ARG A 444 -18.30 26.84 -8.38
CA ARG A 444 -17.61 27.26 -9.61
C ARG A 444 -16.51 26.29 -10.02
N THR A 445 -15.81 25.69 -9.05
CA THR A 445 -14.66 24.79 -9.28
C THR A 445 -14.98 23.31 -9.05
N ARG A 446 -16.26 22.93 -9.06
CA ARG A 446 -16.75 21.59 -8.66
C ARG A 446 -16.06 20.41 -9.36
N HIS A 447 -15.77 20.55 -10.66
CA HIS A 447 -15.08 19.52 -11.44
C HIS A 447 -13.72 19.14 -10.84
N ARG A 448 -13.00 20.12 -10.26
CA ARG A 448 -11.71 19.89 -9.60
C ARG A 448 -11.85 18.97 -8.39
N TYR A 449 -12.90 19.17 -7.60
CA TYR A 449 -13.19 18.33 -6.43
C TYR A 449 -13.60 16.93 -6.87
N THR A 450 -14.45 16.79 -7.89
CA THR A 450 -14.85 15.50 -8.47
C THR A 450 -13.65 14.67 -8.92
N VAL A 451 -12.77 15.23 -9.76
CA VAL A 451 -11.60 14.51 -10.29
C VAL A 451 -10.66 14.06 -9.17
N ARG A 452 -10.44 14.92 -8.17
CA ARG A 452 -9.58 14.60 -7.02
C ARG A 452 -10.19 13.55 -6.12
N LEU A 453 -11.48 13.69 -5.81
CA LEU A 453 -12.20 12.76 -4.96
C LEU A 453 -12.19 11.36 -5.56
N VAL A 454 -12.47 11.21 -6.86
CA VAL A 454 -12.47 9.88 -7.49
C VAL A 454 -11.09 9.26 -7.51
N ALA A 455 -10.06 10.02 -7.87
CA ALA A 455 -8.68 9.54 -7.77
C ALA A 455 -8.36 9.04 -6.35
N LEU A 456 -8.74 9.80 -5.32
CA LEU A 456 -8.55 9.43 -3.92
C LEU A 456 -9.36 8.19 -3.51
N ARG A 457 -10.63 8.10 -3.95
CA ARG A 457 -11.50 6.94 -3.68
C ARG A 457 -10.93 5.68 -4.33
N VAL A 458 -10.55 5.73 -5.60
CA VAL A 458 -9.90 4.60 -6.29
C VAL A 458 -8.65 4.18 -5.54
N HIS A 459 -7.71 5.10 -5.27
CA HIS A 459 -6.47 4.77 -4.56
C HIS A 459 -6.72 4.14 -3.19
N HIS A 460 -7.63 4.71 -2.40
CA HIS A 460 -8.03 4.15 -1.10
C HIS A 460 -8.60 2.73 -1.25
N GLU A 461 -9.54 2.53 -2.17
CA GLU A 461 -10.15 1.21 -2.37
C GLU A 461 -9.13 0.18 -2.84
N LEU A 462 -8.15 0.57 -3.66
CA LEU A 462 -7.06 -0.33 -4.04
C LEU A 462 -6.18 -0.72 -2.84
N THR A 463 -5.91 0.16 -1.89
CA THR A 463 -5.18 -0.23 -0.65
C THR A 463 -5.96 -1.21 0.21
N ARG A 464 -7.29 -1.11 0.23
CA ARG A 464 -8.16 -2.06 0.92
C ARG A 464 -8.20 -3.40 0.17
N LEU A 465 -8.44 -3.37 -1.15
CA LEU A 465 -8.42 -4.55 -2.00
C LEU A 465 -7.09 -5.29 -1.89
N HIS A 466 -5.98 -4.59 -1.98
CA HIS A 466 -4.66 -5.17 -1.82
C HIS A 466 -4.49 -5.89 -0.48
N HIS A 467 -4.94 -5.30 0.63
CA HIS A 467 -4.96 -6.01 1.92
C HIS A 467 -5.81 -7.29 1.87
N ASP A 468 -7.04 -7.20 1.37
CA ASP A 468 -7.99 -8.30 1.36
C ASP A 468 -7.56 -9.44 0.41
N GLU A 469 -6.97 -9.11 -0.74
CA GLU A 469 -6.44 -10.06 -1.70
C GLU A 469 -5.25 -10.84 -1.14
N TYR A 470 -4.33 -10.18 -0.43
CA TYR A 470 -3.21 -10.87 0.22
C TYR A 470 -3.69 -11.85 1.29
N LEU A 471 -4.71 -11.46 2.07
CA LEU A 471 -5.32 -12.36 3.05
C LEU A 471 -6.03 -13.53 2.36
N ARG A 472 -6.79 -13.28 1.29
CA ARG A 472 -7.47 -14.34 0.55
C ARG A 472 -6.49 -15.30 -0.10
N LEU A 473 -5.40 -14.79 -0.67
CA LEU A 473 -4.33 -15.61 -1.23
C LEU A 473 -3.70 -16.48 -0.14
N LEU A 474 -3.40 -15.90 1.03
CA LEU A 474 -2.82 -16.63 2.15
C LEU A 474 -3.75 -17.73 2.68
N ASP A 475 -5.03 -17.43 2.84
CA ASP A 475 -6.05 -18.39 3.28
C ASP A 475 -6.20 -19.52 2.22
N ALA A 476 -6.28 -19.18 0.93
CA ALA A 476 -6.37 -20.15 -0.16
C ALA A 476 -5.12 -21.06 -0.28
N LEU A 477 -3.93 -20.52 -0.03
CA LEU A 477 -2.70 -21.31 0.01
C LEU A 477 -2.68 -22.24 1.21
N SER A 478 -3.19 -21.79 2.36
CA SER A 478 -3.21 -22.57 3.61
C SER A 478 -4.20 -23.73 3.55
N GLU A 479 -5.40 -23.53 3.00
CA GLU A 479 -6.43 -24.57 2.83
C GLU A 479 -5.97 -25.70 1.89
N ARG A 480 -5.03 -25.42 0.99
CA ARG A 480 -4.50 -26.34 -0.01
C ARG A 480 -3.14 -26.93 0.36
N CYS A 481 -2.70 -26.74 1.61
CA CYS A 481 -1.46 -27.32 2.13
C CYS A 481 -1.66 -28.75 2.63
#